data_AF-A0A955YWW2-F1
#
_entry.id   AF-A0A955YWW2-F1
#
_cell.length_a   1.000
_cell.length_b   1.000
_cell.length_c   1.000
_cell.angle_alpha   90.00
_cell.angle_beta   90.00
_cell.angle_gamma   90.00
#
_symmetry.space_group_name_H-M   'P 1'
#
loop_
_entity.id
_entity.type
_entity.pdbx_description
1 polymer ?
#
loop_
_entity_poly.entity_id
_entity_poly.type
_entity_poly.pdbx_seq_one_letter_code
_entity_poly.pdbx_strand_id
1 'polypeptide(L)'
;MTRKAKVARRTKETSIEVEVDLDGSGVADVQTPIGFLTHMVEQIARHGLVDLKVRAEGDTQIDGHHTTEDLALTLGKAVADALGDRSGIRRYGSATLPMDEACVTCALDLSGRPFTVWRVPLPKARVGDFDTELAEVF
;
A
#
# COMPACT_ATOMS: atom_id res chain seq x y z
N MET A 1 -13.61 -7.85 -18.57
CA MET A 1 -12.17 -7.91 -18.26
C MET A 1 -12.01 -8.02 -16.76
N THR A 2 -11.05 -8.80 -16.27
CA THR A 2 -10.73 -8.91 -14.84
C THR A 2 -9.71 -7.84 -14.45
N ARG A 3 -9.98 -7.03 -13.41
CA ARG A 3 -9.07 -5.99 -12.91
C ARG A 3 -8.02 -6.58 -11.97
N LYS A 4 -7.14 -7.40 -12.55
CA LYS A 4 -6.09 -8.14 -11.84
C LYS A 4 -4.72 -7.80 -12.39
N ALA A 5 -3.72 -7.78 -11.52
CA ALA A 5 -2.33 -7.65 -11.91
C ALA A 5 -1.41 -8.41 -10.96
N LYS A 6 -0.26 -8.82 -11.50
CA LYS A 6 0.85 -9.41 -10.77
C LYS A 6 2.13 -8.68 -11.16
N VAL A 7 2.83 -8.15 -10.17
CA VAL A 7 4.07 -7.39 -10.37
C VAL A 7 5.13 -7.95 -9.42
N ALA A 8 6.32 -8.17 -9.96
CA ALA A 8 7.49 -8.54 -9.18
C ALA A 8 8.60 -7.52 -9.41
N ARG A 9 9.29 -7.12 -8.35
CA ARG A 9 10.39 -6.16 -8.35
C ARG A 9 11.52 -6.71 -7.51
N ARG A 10 12.75 -6.66 -8.03
CA ARG A 10 13.95 -7.11 -7.33
C ARG A 10 15.07 -6.11 -7.51
N THR A 11 15.70 -5.74 -6.41
CA THR A 11 16.90 -4.89 -6.38
C THR A 11 18.01 -5.59 -5.59
N LYS A 12 19.03 -4.86 -5.16
CA LYS A 12 20.05 -5.39 -4.25
C LYS A 12 19.54 -5.43 -2.81
N GLU A 13 18.61 -4.54 -2.49
CA GLU A 13 18.06 -4.28 -1.17
C GLU A 13 16.82 -5.16 -0.90
N THR A 14 15.96 -5.36 -1.90
CA THR A 14 14.66 -6.04 -1.72
C THR A 14 14.29 -7.03 -2.83
N SER A 15 13.36 -7.93 -2.50
CA SER A 15 12.68 -8.82 -3.44
C SER A 15 11.20 -8.86 -3.08
N ILE A 16 10.34 -8.31 -3.96
CA ILE A 16 8.92 -8.09 -3.66
C ILE A 16 8.05 -8.58 -4.82
N GLU A 17 6.99 -9.31 -4.47
CA GLU A 17 5.93 -9.76 -5.37
C GLU A 17 4.57 -9.34 -4.82
N VAL A 18 3.74 -8.74 -5.68
CA VAL A 18 2.37 -8.31 -5.37
C VAL A 18 1.43 -8.87 -6.43
N GLU A 19 0.36 -9.54 -5.99
CA GLU A 19 -0.83 -9.85 -6.78
C GLU A 19 -2.01 -9.08 -6.22
N VAL A 20 -2.81 -8.45 -7.10
CA VAL A 20 -4.00 -7.68 -6.73
C VAL A 20 -5.19 -8.07 -7.59
N ASP A 21 -6.36 -8.15 -6.96
CA ASP A 21 -7.68 -8.17 -7.59
C ASP A 21 -8.51 -6.99 -7.08
N LEU A 22 -8.76 -6.00 -7.95
CA LEU A 22 -9.53 -4.80 -7.58
C LEU A 22 -11.05 -5.05 -7.46
N ASP A 23 -11.52 -6.21 -7.89
CA ASP A 23 -12.91 -6.68 -7.79
C ASP A 23 -13.04 -7.80 -6.74
N GLY A 24 -12.19 -7.76 -5.71
CA GLY A 24 -12.10 -8.78 -4.67
C GLY A 24 -13.17 -8.72 -3.58
N SER A 25 -12.88 -9.41 -2.48
CA SER A 25 -13.72 -9.51 -1.29
C SER A 25 -13.02 -9.07 0.01
N GLY A 26 -11.76 -8.64 -0.10
CA GLY A 26 -10.93 -8.20 1.02
C GLY A 26 -10.07 -9.32 1.62
N VAL A 27 -9.76 -10.36 0.85
CA VAL A 27 -8.83 -11.43 1.25
C VAL A 27 -7.40 -10.91 1.19
N ALA A 28 -6.64 -11.11 2.26
CA ALA A 28 -5.25 -10.71 2.34
C ALA A 28 -4.36 -11.90 2.67
N ASP A 29 -3.28 -12.07 1.92
CA ASP A 29 -2.16 -12.97 2.19
C ASP A 29 -0.86 -12.16 2.07
N VAL A 30 -0.53 -11.43 3.12
CA VAL A 30 0.56 -10.44 3.14
C VAL A 30 1.68 -10.93 4.06
N GLN A 31 2.90 -10.93 3.55
CA GLN A 31 4.09 -11.25 4.34
C GLN A 31 5.18 -10.23 4.03
N THR A 32 5.61 -9.50 5.05
CA THR A 32 6.76 -8.59 5.01
C THR A 32 7.62 -8.82 6.26
N PRO A 33 8.91 -8.45 6.26
CA PRO A 33 9.75 -8.55 7.46
C PRO A 33 9.36 -7.57 8.58
N ILE A 34 8.40 -6.66 8.35
CA ILE A 34 7.97 -5.63 9.32
C ILE A 34 6.50 -5.90 9.71
N GLY A 35 6.27 -6.31 10.95
CA GLY A 35 4.93 -6.73 11.41
C GLY A 35 3.86 -5.65 11.26
N PHE A 36 4.18 -4.40 11.59
CA PHE A 36 3.23 -3.29 11.46
C PHE A 36 2.91 -2.97 9.99
N LEU A 37 3.90 -2.99 9.10
CA LEU A 37 3.68 -2.81 7.66
C LEU A 37 2.77 -3.90 7.08
N THR A 38 3.01 -5.16 7.47
CA THR A 38 2.13 -6.29 7.13
C THR A 38 0.68 -5.98 7.50
N HIS A 39 0.44 -5.58 8.76
CA HIS A 39 -0.90 -5.24 9.24
C HIS A 39 -1.55 -4.09 8.44
N MET A 40 -0.80 -3.02 8.14
CA MET A 40 -1.33 -1.88 7.40
C MET A 40 -1.72 -2.24 5.96
N VAL A 41 -0.96 -3.11 5.29
CA VAL A 41 -1.28 -3.57 3.93
C VAL A 41 -2.50 -4.51 3.94
N GLU A 42 -2.68 -5.34 4.97
CA GLU A 42 -3.90 -6.14 5.15
C GLU A 42 -5.15 -5.26 5.30
N GLN A 43 -5.04 -4.11 5.97
CA GLN A 43 -6.16 -3.17 6.10
C GLN A 43 -6.60 -2.58 4.75
N ILE A 44 -5.67 -2.37 3.81
CA ILE A 44 -5.98 -1.91 2.44
C ILE A 44 -6.88 -2.95 1.75
N ALA A 45 -6.53 -4.23 1.83
CA ALA A 45 -7.37 -5.31 1.30
C ALA A 45 -8.75 -5.31 1.95
N ARG A 46 -8.77 -5.38 3.28
CA ARG A 46 -10.00 -5.56 4.07
C ARG A 46 -11.02 -4.46 3.82
N HIS A 47 -10.59 -3.20 3.81
CA HIS A 47 -11.49 -2.05 3.71
C HIS A 47 -11.66 -1.55 2.27
N GLY A 48 -10.72 -1.85 1.37
CA GLY A 48 -10.84 -1.57 -0.06
C GLY A 48 -11.70 -2.58 -0.81
N LEU A 49 -12.03 -3.72 -0.20
CA LEU A 49 -12.64 -4.88 -0.86
C LEU A 49 -11.81 -5.32 -2.08
N VAL A 50 -10.50 -5.31 -1.91
CA VAL A 50 -9.53 -5.80 -2.90
C VAL A 50 -8.85 -7.04 -2.34
N ASP A 51 -8.61 -8.05 -3.17
CA ASP A 51 -7.82 -9.19 -2.73
C ASP A 51 -6.34 -8.92 -3.00
N LEU A 52 -5.49 -9.13 -1.99
CA LEU A 52 -4.06 -8.86 -2.05
C LEU A 52 -3.26 -10.08 -1.62
N LYS A 53 -2.25 -10.42 -2.43
CA LYS A 53 -1.17 -11.31 -2.03
C LYS A 53 0.16 -10.58 -2.15
N VAL A 54 0.91 -10.55 -1.06
CA VAL A 54 2.19 -9.85 -0.99
C VAL A 54 3.24 -10.76 -0.38
N ARG A 55 4.41 -10.82 -1.02
CA ARG A 55 5.63 -11.40 -0.48
C ARG A 55 6.73 -10.35 -0.59
N ALA A 56 7.25 -9.90 0.54
CA ALA A 56 8.36 -8.96 0.58
C ALA A 56 9.49 -9.53 1.44
N GLU A 57 10.69 -9.48 0.89
CA GLU A 57 11.96 -9.67 1.59
C GLU A 57 12.79 -8.40 1.39
N GLY A 58 13.54 -8.00 2.41
CA GLY A 58 14.37 -6.81 2.34
C GLY A 58 15.40 -6.73 3.47
N ASP A 59 16.31 -5.78 3.36
CA ASP A 59 17.48 -5.57 4.22
C ASP A 59 17.15 -4.87 5.55
N THR A 60 16.16 -5.38 6.29
CA THR A 60 15.66 -4.77 7.54
C THR A 60 16.67 -4.72 8.69
N GLN A 61 17.83 -5.37 8.55
CA GLN A 61 18.96 -5.16 9.45
C GLN A 61 19.57 -3.76 9.36
N ILE A 62 19.34 -3.03 8.26
CA ILE A 62 19.71 -1.63 8.10
C ILE A 62 18.62 -0.76 8.76
N ASP A 63 17.44 -0.75 8.15
CA ASP A 63 16.19 -0.19 8.69
C ASP A 63 14.99 -0.66 7.84
N GLY A 64 13.79 -0.15 8.13
CA GLY A 64 12.58 -0.50 7.38
C GLY A 64 12.37 0.26 6.06
N HIS A 65 13.26 1.18 5.68
CA HIS A 65 13.03 2.16 4.61
C HIS A 65 12.88 1.51 3.24
N HIS A 66 13.90 0.77 2.79
CA HIS A 66 13.89 0.15 1.46
C HIS A 66 12.72 -0.82 1.30
N THR A 67 12.44 -1.63 2.33
CA THR A 67 11.31 -2.58 2.29
C THR A 67 9.98 -1.84 2.15
N THR A 68 9.80 -0.73 2.88
CA THR A 68 8.55 0.04 2.85
C THR A 68 8.37 0.74 1.50
N GLU A 69 9.39 1.46 1.02
CA GLU A 69 9.38 2.18 -0.25
C GLU A 69 9.18 1.22 -1.43
N ASP A 70 9.95 0.13 -1.49
CA ASP A 70 9.89 -0.79 -2.62
C ASP A 70 8.57 -1.57 -2.65
N LEU A 71 7.97 -1.84 -1.48
CA LEU A 71 6.63 -2.40 -1.40
C LEU A 71 5.59 -1.42 -1.94
N ALA A 72 5.64 -0.16 -1.53
CA ALA A 72 4.75 0.89 -2.02
C ALA A 72 4.84 1.05 -3.55
N LEU A 73 6.06 1.09 -4.10
CA LEU A 73 6.30 1.15 -5.54
C LEU A 73 5.70 -0.06 -6.28
N THR A 74 5.89 -1.26 -5.73
CA THR A 74 5.43 -2.51 -6.36
C THR A 74 3.91 -2.64 -6.29
N LEU A 75 3.32 -2.30 -5.14
CA LEU A 75 1.87 -2.27 -4.94
C LEU A 75 1.20 -1.21 -5.82
N GLY A 76 1.74 0.02 -5.83
CA GLY A 76 1.22 1.10 -6.67
C GLY A 76 1.26 0.75 -8.15
N LYS A 77 2.32 0.08 -8.62
CA LYS A 77 2.41 -0.45 -9.99
C LYS A 77 1.36 -1.54 -10.25
N ALA A 78 1.17 -2.49 -9.34
CA ALA A 78 0.16 -3.54 -9.48
C ALA A 78 -1.26 -2.95 -9.56
N VAL A 79 -1.59 -1.99 -8.70
CA VAL A 79 -2.88 -1.28 -8.75
C VAL A 79 -3.05 -0.53 -10.07
N ALA A 80 -2.01 0.18 -10.53
CA ALA A 80 -2.05 0.90 -11.80
C ALA A 80 -2.27 -0.03 -13.00
N ASP A 81 -1.62 -1.19 -13.01
CA ASP A 81 -1.77 -2.20 -14.08
C ASP A 81 -3.16 -2.84 -14.04
N ALA A 82 -3.69 -3.14 -12.85
CA ALA A 82 -5.03 -3.69 -12.67
C ALA A 82 -6.16 -2.70 -13.05
N LEU A 83 -5.90 -1.39 -12.96
CA LEU A 83 -6.80 -0.33 -13.41
C LEU A 83 -6.89 -0.19 -14.94
N GLY A 84 -5.93 -0.73 -15.69
CA GLY A 84 -5.92 -0.70 -17.15
C GLY A 84 -5.97 0.73 -17.72
N ASP A 85 -6.87 0.96 -18.68
CA ASP A 85 -7.06 2.27 -19.33
C ASP A 85 -7.85 3.28 -18.48
N ARG A 86 -8.32 2.86 -17.30
CA ARG A 86 -9.13 3.66 -16.36
C ARG A 86 -10.43 4.18 -16.96
N SER A 87 -10.95 3.54 -18.00
CA SER A 87 -12.25 3.87 -18.57
C SER A 87 -13.40 3.34 -17.72
N GLY A 88 -14.51 4.08 -17.66
CA GLY A 88 -15.75 3.62 -17.01
C GLY A 88 -15.73 3.54 -15.47
N ILE A 89 -14.68 4.00 -14.80
CA ILE A 89 -14.59 4.02 -13.33
C ILE A 89 -15.11 5.33 -12.73
N ARG A 90 -15.46 5.31 -11.44
CA ARG A 90 -15.86 6.51 -10.68
C ARG A 90 -14.80 7.63 -10.66
N ARG A 91 -13.53 7.26 -10.82
CA ARG A 91 -12.32 8.11 -10.85
C ARG A 91 -11.99 8.84 -9.54
N TYR A 92 -12.96 9.53 -8.96
CA TYR A 92 -12.80 10.29 -7.73
C TYR A 92 -13.40 9.53 -6.54
N GLY A 93 -12.68 9.51 -5.42
CA GLY A 93 -13.14 8.90 -4.18
C GLY A 93 -12.64 9.67 -2.96
N SER A 94 -13.38 9.61 -1.87
CA SER A 94 -12.96 10.15 -0.59
C SER A 94 -13.54 9.34 0.56
N ALA A 95 -12.81 9.25 1.67
CA ALA A 95 -13.25 8.60 2.89
C ALA A 95 -12.78 9.38 4.11
N THR A 96 -13.56 9.29 5.19
CA THR A 96 -13.19 9.74 6.55
C THR A 96 -13.27 8.54 7.46
N LEU A 97 -12.19 8.26 8.19
CA LEU A 97 -12.06 7.07 9.02
C LEU A 97 -11.64 7.48 10.44
N PRO A 98 -12.53 7.36 11.43
CA PRO A 98 -12.18 7.50 12.84
C PRO A 98 -11.67 6.18 13.41
N MET A 99 -10.68 6.24 14.29
CA MET A 99 -10.21 5.15 15.13
C MET A 99 -9.84 5.74 16.49
N ASP A 100 -10.66 5.44 17.51
CA ASP A 100 -10.60 6.07 18.82
C ASP A 100 -10.58 7.61 18.73
N GLU A 101 -9.56 8.29 19.28
CA GLU A 101 -9.41 9.75 19.20
C GLU A 101 -8.85 10.25 17.86
N ALA A 102 -8.30 9.35 17.03
CA ALA A 102 -7.72 9.70 15.74
C ALA A 102 -8.81 9.75 14.66
N CYS A 103 -8.69 10.72 13.75
CA CYS A 103 -9.57 10.83 12.58
C CYS A 103 -8.77 11.25 11.36
N VAL A 104 -8.81 10.43 10.30
CA VAL A 104 -8.08 10.66 9.06
C VAL A 104 -9.05 10.81 7.89
N THR A 105 -8.75 11.74 6.99
CA THR A 105 -9.45 11.91 5.71
C THR A 105 -8.51 11.61 4.55
N CYS A 106 -8.99 10.88 3.55
CA CYS A 106 -8.26 10.64 2.30
C CYS A 106 -9.15 11.00 1.10
N ALA A 107 -8.54 11.60 0.08
CA ALA A 107 -9.18 11.90 -1.20
C ALA A 107 -8.27 11.45 -2.34
N LEU A 108 -8.83 10.77 -3.33
CA LEU A 108 -8.11 10.16 -4.45
C LEU A 108 -8.70 10.64 -5.79
N ASP A 109 -7.82 10.98 -6.73
CA ASP A 109 -8.13 11.13 -8.17
C ASP A 109 -7.27 10.14 -8.95
N LEU A 110 -7.90 9.14 -9.56
CA LEU A 110 -7.26 8.18 -10.46
C LEU A 110 -6.93 8.81 -11.82
N SER A 111 -6.16 9.90 -11.80
CA SER A 111 -5.92 10.81 -12.93
C SER A 111 -4.81 10.39 -13.88
N GLY A 112 -3.92 9.49 -13.43
CA GLY A 112 -2.68 9.18 -14.12
C GLY A 112 -1.55 10.20 -13.99
N ARG A 113 -1.74 11.26 -13.19
CA ARG A 113 -0.66 12.18 -12.81
C ARG A 113 -0.24 11.87 -11.37
N PRO A 114 1.01 11.44 -11.13
CA PRO A 114 1.47 11.12 -9.79
C PRO A 114 1.60 12.40 -8.95
N PHE A 115 0.91 12.43 -7.82
CA PHE A 115 0.97 13.53 -6.86
C PHE A 115 0.40 13.07 -5.51
N THR A 116 1.04 13.45 -4.41
CA THR A 116 0.62 13.11 -3.05
C THR A 116 0.69 14.36 -2.18
N VAL A 117 -0.31 14.56 -1.31
CA VAL A 117 -0.31 15.59 -0.27
C VAL A 117 -0.49 14.89 1.06
N TRP A 118 0.58 14.86 1.86
CA TRP A 118 0.54 14.32 3.21
C TRP A 118 0.38 15.45 4.23
N ARG A 119 -0.61 15.35 5.10
CA ARG A 119 -0.89 16.32 6.18
C ARG A 119 -1.22 15.61 7.48
N VAL A 120 -0.49 14.55 7.78
CA VAL A 120 -0.63 13.82 9.04
C VAL A 120 0.60 14.14 9.90
N PRO A 121 0.44 14.94 10.97
CA PRO A 121 1.55 15.22 11.88
C PRO A 121 1.85 13.97 12.69
N LEU A 122 2.92 13.26 12.33
CA LEU A 122 3.41 12.11 13.08
C LEU A 122 4.67 12.49 13.87
N PRO A 123 4.76 12.13 15.16
CA PRO A 123 6.01 12.28 15.90
C PRO A 123 7.04 11.29 15.35
N LYS A 124 8.33 11.61 15.50
CA LYS A 124 9.40 10.63 15.28
C LYS A 124 9.33 9.58 16.37
N ALA A 125 8.79 8.41 16.05
CA ALA A 125 8.52 7.35 17.00
C ALA A 125 8.57 5.99 16.30
N ARG A 126 8.40 4.92 17.07
CA ARG A 126 8.28 3.55 16.56
C ARG A 126 6.99 2.91 17.01
N VAL A 127 6.38 2.15 16.11
CA VAL A 127 5.26 1.25 16.40
C VAL A 127 5.73 -0.17 16.10
N GLY A 128 6.10 -0.91 17.15
CA GLY A 128 6.88 -2.14 16.99
C GLY A 128 8.22 -1.82 16.32
N ASP A 129 8.50 -2.47 15.20
CA ASP A 129 9.73 -2.27 14.42
C ASP A 129 9.57 -1.26 13.27
N PHE A 130 8.42 -0.56 13.18
CA PHE A 130 8.16 0.42 12.14
C PHE A 130 8.39 1.85 12.62
N ASP A 131 9.31 2.55 11.97
CA ASP A 131 9.52 3.99 12.16
C ASP A 131 8.33 4.76 11.55
N THR A 132 7.66 5.59 12.35
CA THR A 132 6.44 6.32 11.93
C THR A 132 6.66 7.27 10.76
N GLU A 133 7.90 7.72 10.55
CA GLU A 133 8.30 8.55 9.42
C GLU A 133 8.14 7.82 8.07
N LEU A 134 8.17 6.48 8.08
CA LEU A 134 7.98 5.67 6.87
C LEU A 134 6.52 5.66 6.38
N ALA A 135 5.56 6.13 7.18
CA ALA A 135 4.16 6.20 6.76
C ALA A 135 3.92 7.19 5.61
N GLU A 136 4.72 8.27 5.50
CA GLU A 136 4.66 9.21 4.36
C GLU A 136 5.43 8.68 3.14
N VAL A 137 6.39 7.77 3.36
CA VAL A 137 7.19 7.13 2.30
C VAL A 137 6.36 6.09 1.54
N PHE A 138 5.42 5.42 2.22
CA PHE A 138 4.51 4.43 1.65
C PHE A 138 3.38 5.08 0.83
#